data_AF-A0A101IT34-F1
#
_entry.id   AF-A0A101IT34-F1
#
_cell.length_a   1.000
_cell.length_b   1.000
_cell.length_c   1.000
_cell.angle_alpha   90.00
_cell.angle_beta   90.00
_cell.angle_gamma   90.00
#
_symmetry.space_group_name_H-M   'P 1'
#
loop_
_entity.id
_entity.type
_entity.pdbx_description
1 polymer ?
#
loop_
_entity_poly.entity_id
_entity_poly.type
_entity_poly.pdbx_seq_one_letter_code
_entity_poly.pdbx_strand_id
1 'polypeptide(L)' 'ARGDDRPESDVDVLVELSPDHLTFRNFIALADFLEELYGRKVDLLTVGGIDPLIRQDVESEVVWCET' A
#
# COMPACT_ATOMS: atom_id res chain seq x y z
N ALA A 1 -0.95 -3.51 -11.14
CA ALA A 1 0.15 -4.47 -11.00
C ALA A 1 0.76 -4.72 -12.38
N ARG A 2 2.09 -4.58 -12.51
CA ARG A 2 2.81 -4.69 -13.80
C ARG A 2 3.14 -6.12 -14.21
N GLY A 3 3.03 -7.10 -13.31
CA GLY A 3 3.31 -8.52 -13.61
C GLY A 3 4.79 -8.89 -13.61
N ASP A 4 5.66 -8.00 -13.14
CA ASP A 4 7.12 -8.21 -13.04
C ASP A 4 7.57 -8.70 -11.65
N ASP A 5 6.62 -9.21 -10.85
CA ASP A 5 6.85 -9.61 -9.46
C ASP A 5 7.86 -10.77 -9.41
N ARG A 6 8.90 -10.60 -8.59
CA ARG A 6 9.92 -11.63 -8.33
C ARG A 6 9.70 -12.20 -6.94
N PRO A 7 10.14 -13.45 -6.66
CA PRO A 7 9.98 -14.04 -5.33
C PRO A 7 10.59 -13.20 -4.21
N GLU A 8 11.63 -12.43 -4.52
CA GLU A 8 12.36 -11.58 -3.58
C GLU A 8 11.87 -10.13 -3.54
N SER A 9 10.85 -9.76 -4.32
CA SER A 9 10.34 -8.39 -4.34
C SER A 9 9.46 -8.10 -3.13
N ASP A 10 9.52 -6.85 -2.67
CA ASP A 10 8.59 -6.30 -1.68
C ASP A 10 7.16 -6.26 -2.25
N VAL A 11 6.17 -6.09 -1.38
CA VAL A 11 4.76 -5.90 -1.76
C VAL A 11 4.37 -4.45 -1.56
N ASP A 12 4.11 -3.73 -2.65
CA ASP A 12 3.60 -2.37 -2.58
C ASP A 12 2.07 -2.38 -2.41
N VAL A 13 1.57 -1.72 -1.35
CA VAL A 13 0.14 -1.61 -1.07
C VAL A 13 -0.24 -0.14 -0.92
N LEU A 14 -1.14 0.33 -1.79
CA LEU A 14 -1.76 1.64 -1.66
C LEU A 14 -3.13 1.50 -0.97
N VAL A 15 -3.36 2.25 0.10
CA VAL A 15 -4.62 2.24 0.85
C VAL A 15 -5.28 3.61 0.92
N GLU A 16 -6.60 3.61 0.89
CA GLU A 16 -7.43 4.74 1.31
C GLU A 16 -8.16 4.34 2.59
N LEU A 17 -7.88 5.05 3.67
CA LEU A 17 -8.52 4.85 4.97
C LEU A 17 -9.42 6.04 5.25
N SER A 18 -10.58 5.77 5.85
CA SER A 18 -11.43 6.86 6.33
C SER A 18 -10.70 7.68 7.41
N PRO A 19 -11.00 8.98 7.56
CA PRO A 19 -10.25 9.86 8.46
C PRO A 19 -10.22 9.42 9.93
N ASP A 20 -11.28 8.77 10.41
CA ASP A 20 -11.40 8.20 11.75
C ASP A 20 -10.54 6.94 11.96
N HIS A 21 -10.21 6.25 10.87
CA HIS A 21 -9.34 5.08 10.87
C HIS A 21 -7.89 5.40 10.48
N LEU A 22 -7.61 6.56 9.89
CA LEU A 22 -6.27 7.04 9.58
C LEU A 22 -5.54 7.55 10.84
N THR A 23 -5.18 6.61 11.70
CA THR A 23 -4.34 6.87 12.87
C THR A 23 -2.99 6.18 12.71
N PHE A 24 -1.93 6.72 13.33
CA PHE A 24 -0.61 6.09 13.30
C PHE A 24 -0.65 4.64 13.80
N ARG A 25 -1.42 4.37 14.87
CA ARG A 25 -1.58 3.01 15.40
C ARG A 25 -2.20 2.06 14.38
N ASN A 26 -3.30 2.46 13.73
CA ASN A 26 -3.95 1.60 12.75
C ASN A 26 -3.08 1.38 11.52
N PHE A 27 -2.35 2.42 11.10
CA PHE A 27 -1.44 2.33 9.96
C PHE A 27 -0.31 1.33 10.21
N ILE A 28 0.35 1.41 11.38
CA ILE A 28 1.40 0.45 11.75
C ILE A 28 0.84 -0.97 11.94
N ALA A 29 -0.30 -1.11 12.64
CA ALA A 29 -0.92 -2.41 12.84
C ALA A 29 -1.32 -3.07 11.50
N LEU A 30 -1.75 -2.28 10.51
CA LEU A 30 -2.03 -2.77 9.17
C LEU A 30 -0.76 -3.20 8.44
N ALA A 31 0.33 -2.41 8.53
CA ALA A 31 1.61 -2.78 7.94
C ALA A 31 2.11 -4.13 8.51
N ASP A 32 2.15 -4.25 9.83
CA ASP A 32 2.57 -5.48 10.53
C ASP A 32 1.71 -6.68 10.11
N PHE A 33 0.39 -6.50 10.05
CA PHE A 33 -0.55 -7.54 9.63
C PHE A 33 -0.30 -8.00 8.19
N LEU A 34 -0.04 -7.08 7.27
CA LEU A 34 0.21 -7.40 5.87
C LEU A 34 1.56 -8.12 5.70
N GLU A 35 2.60 -7.69 6.43
CA GLU A 35 3.89 -8.39 6.40
C GLU A 35 3.78 -9.83 6.94
N GLU A 36 3.02 -10.04 8.03
CA GLU A 36 2.73 -11.38 8.55
C GLU A 36 1.94 -12.22 7.53
N LEU A 37 0.94 -11.63 6.88
CA LEU A 37 0.10 -12.31 5.89
C LEU A 37 0.91 -12.75 4.65
N TYR A 38 1.79 -11.88 4.14
CA TYR A 38 2.56 -12.17 2.92
C TYR A 38 3.89 -12.89 3.21
N GLY A 39 4.39 -12.87 4.44
CA GLY A 39 5.68 -13.46 4.81
C GLY A 39 6.89 -12.75 4.19
N ARG A 40 6.72 -11.49 3.78
CA ARG A 40 7.74 -10.64 3.13
C ARG A 40 7.44 -9.16 3.40
N LYS A 41 8.40 -8.30 3.12
CA LYS A 41 8.30 -6.85 3.36
C LYS A 41 7.15 -6.23 2.57
N VAL A 42 6.42 -5.32 3.22
CA VAL A 42 5.29 -4.59 2.63
C VAL A 42 5.59 -3.10 2.69
N ASP A 43 5.61 -2.45 1.52
CA ASP A 43 5.68 -1.00 1.42
C ASP A 43 4.24 -0.43 1.36
N LEU A 44 3.74 -0.04 2.53
CA LEU A 44 2.39 0.49 2.69
C LEU A 44 2.39 2.02 2.51
N LEU A 45 1.54 2.52 1.60
CA LEU A 45 1.32 3.95 1.34
C LEU A 45 -0.15 4.31 1.48
N THR A 46 -0.43 5.57 1.83
CA THR A 46 -1.78 6.13 1.73
C THR A 46 -1.90 7.00 0.50
N VAL A 47 -3.09 7.11 -0.10
CA VAL A 47 -3.35 8.00 -1.25
C VAL A 47 -2.92 9.45 -0.96
N GLY A 48 -3.18 9.91 0.27
CA GLY A 48 -2.77 11.25 0.73
C GLY A 48 -1.27 11.40 0.99
N GLY A 49 -0.54 10.30 1.17
CA GLY A 49 0.89 10.27 1.43
C GLY A 49 1.77 10.21 0.18
N ILE A 50 1.19 10.00 -1.02
CA ILE A 50 1.94 10.00 -2.27
C ILE A 50 2.38 11.43 -2.61
N ASP A 51 3.64 11.59 -3.02
CA ASP A 51 4.14 12.84 -3.56
C ASP A 51 3.31 13.25 -4.81
N PRO A 52 2.73 14.46 -4.84
CA PRO A 52 1.93 14.94 -5.97
C PRO A 52 2.64 14.83 -7.33
N LEU A 53 3.97 14.89 -7.37
CA LEU A 53 4.75 14.80 -8.61
C LEU A 53 4.64 13.42 -9.27
N ILE A 54 4.52 12.34 -8.48
CA ILE A 54 4.47 10.96 -8.98
C ILE A 54 3.07 10.33 -8.88
N ARG A 55 2.11 11.03 -8.27
CA ARG A 55 0.77 10.50 -8.01
C ARG A 55 0.10 9.92 -9.25
N GLN A 56 0.15 10.63 -10.37
CA GLN A 56 -0.49 10.18 -11.60
C GLN A 56 0.12 8.88 -12.13
N ASP A 57 1.45 8.73 -12.03
CA ASP A 57 2.14 7.52 -12.45
C ASP A 57 1.74 6.34 -11.55
N VAL A 58 1.77 6.54 -10.24
CA VAL A 58 1.36 5.52 -9.25
C VAL A 58 -0.09 5.09 -9.46
N GLU A 59 -1.03 6.04 -9.56
CA GLU A 59 -2.45 5.76 -9.76
C GLU A 59 -2.73 4.99 -11.06
N SER A 60 -1.92 5.19 -12.11
CA SER A 60 -2.07 4.47 -13.39
C SER A 60 -1.69 2.98 -13.31
N GLU A 61 -0.94 2.59 -12.27
CA GLU A 61 -0.41 1.24 -12.09
C GLU A 61 -1.15 0.45 -11.00
N VAL A 62 -1.85 1.16 -10.13
CA VAL A 62 -2.65 0.57 -9.05
C VAL A 62 -3.81 -0.21 -9.63
N VAL A 63 -3.99 -1.43 -9.12
CA VAL A 63 -5.23 -2.19 -9.34
C VAL A 63 -6.07 -2.02 -8.10
N TRP A 64 -7.14 -1.23 -8.23
CA TRP A 64 -8.06 -0.98 -7.13
C TRP A 64 -8.89 -2.22 -6.84
N CYS A 65 -8.99 -2.55 -5.55
CA CYS A 65 -9.87 -3.59 -5.05
C CYS A 65 -10.79 -2.94 -4.01
N GLU A 66 -12.08 -2.97 -4.27
CA GLU A 66 -13.12 -2.49 -3.35
C GLU A 66 -13.83 -3.69 -2.72
N THR A 67 -14.39 -3.51 -1.54
CA THR A 67 -15.12 -4.56 -0.80
C THR A 67 -16.62 -4.42 -0.99
#